data_AF-A0A973BER0-F1
#
_entry.id   AF-A0A973BER0-F1
#
_cell.length_a   1.000
_cell.length_b   1.000
_cell.length_c   1.000
_cell.angle_alpha   90.00
_cell.angle_beta   90.00
_cell.angle_gamma   90.00
#
_symmetry.space_group_name_H-M   'P 1'
#
loop_
_entity.id
_entity.type
_entity.pdbx_description
1 polymer ?
#
loop_
_entity_poly.entity_id
_entity_poly.type
_entity_poly.pdbx_seq_one_letter_code
_entity_poly.pdbx_strand_id
1 'polypeptide(L)'
;MEINSLNNLNTLSLAKNDLTNTQAVQGKSFDDMLKNAINDVNKTQVEGYDAMRGIATGDVPNLQEAVAKITKAESTLKLALEVKNKALGAYKEIMRMQI
;
A
#
# COMPACT_ATOMS: atom_id res chain seq x y z
N MET A 1 65.33 17.97 9.11
CA MET A 1 64.83 18.59 7.87
C MET A 1 64.74 17.50 6.85
N GLU A 2 63.52 17.13 6.46
CA GLU A 2 63.14 16.91 5.06
C GLU A 2 61.64 16.52 5.05
N ILE A 3 60.84 17.56 4.79
CA ILE A 3 59.66 17.60 3.91
C ILE A 3 58.55 16.59 4.24
N ASN A 4 57.68 16.91 5.20
CA ASN A 4 56.42 17.64 4.96
C ASN A 4 55.51 16.98 3.91
N SER A 5 54.62 16.13 4.43
CA SER A 5 53.18 16.23 4.23
C SER A 5 52.72 16.35 2.78
N LEU A 6 52.43 15.20 2.17
CA LEU A 6 51.24 14.89 1.36
C LEU A 6 50.47 16.11 0.81
N ASN A 7 51.15 16.93 0.02
CA ASN A 7 50.58 17.99 -0.80
C ASN A 7 50.01 17.37 -2.07
N ASN A 8 48.95 16.55 -1.96
CA ASN A 8 48.01 16.39 -3.08
C ASN A 8 46.68 15.71 -2.72
N LEU A 9 46.00 16.15 -1.64
CA LEU A 9 44.56 15.91 -1.52
C LEU A 9 43.85 17.24 -1.23
N ASN A 10 44.24 18.27 -1.97
CA ASN A 10 43.41 19.45 -2.12
C ASN A 10 42.35 19.14 -3.18
N THR A 11 41.10 19.33 -2.80
CA THR A 11 39.93 19.43 -3.69
C THR A 11 39.37 18.16 -4.33
N LEU A 12 39.02 17.14 -3.52
CA LEU A 12 37.71 16.49 -3.75
C LEU A 12 36.59 17.41 -3.23
N SER A 13 36.49 18.56 -3.88
CA SER A 13 35.35 19.46 -3.88
C SER A 13 34.23 18.82 -4.70
N LEU A 14 33.75 17.64 -4.31
CA LEU A 14 32.63 16.95 -4.97
C LEU A 14 31.72 16.16 -4.02
N ALA A 15 31.84 16.34 -2.70
CA ALA A 15 30.96 15.66 -1.73
C ALA A 15 30.25 16.65 -0.78
N LYS A 16 29.95 17.86 -1.26
CA LYS A 16 29.19 18.89 -0.53
C LYS A 16 27.81 19.18 -1.14
N ASN A 17 27.24 18.22 -1.86
CA ASN A 17 25.89 18.30 -2.43
C ASN A 17 25.13 16.98 -2.28
N ASP A 18 25.05 16.42 -1.07
CA ASP A 18 24.06 15.35 -0.81
C ASP A 18 23.54 15.35 0.64
N LEU A 19 23.50 16.53 1.28
CA LEU A 19 22.87 16.71 2.59
C LEU A 19 21.60 17.58 2.53
N THR A 20 21.10 17.88 1.33
CA THR A 20 19.82 18.57 1.11
C THR A 20 18.95 17.89 0.06
N ASN A 21 19.16 16.60 -0.20
CA ASN A 21 18.12 15.79 -0.81
C ASN A 21 17.17 15.28 0.28
N THR A 22 16.57 16.22 1.02
CA THR A 22 15.23 16.01 1.55
C THR A 22 14.31 16.09 0.33
N GLN A 23 14.38 15.08 -0.56
CA GLN A 23 13.15 14.67 -1.21
C GLN A 23 12.30 14.26 -0.02
N ALA A 24 11.41 15.16 0.38
CA ALA A 24 10.17 14.73 0.95
C ALA A 24 9.70 13.64 -0.01
N VAL A 25 9.93 12.38 0.37
CA VAL A 25 9.24 11.26 -0.21
C VAL A 25 7.80 11.61 0.09
N GLN A 26 7.17 12.33 -0.83
CA GLN A 26 5.73 12.34 -1.02
C GLN A 26 5.38 10.93 -1.50
N GLY A 27 5.73 9.94 -0.68
CA GLY A 27 5.09 8.65 -0.69
C GLY A 27 3.64 8.96 -0.42
N LYS A 28 2.77 8.39 -1.24
CA LYS A 28 1.32 8.48 -1.09
C LYS A 28 0.99 8.41 0.39
N SER A 29 0.23 9.38 0.89
CA SER A 29 -0.09 9.42 2.31
C SER A 29 -0.79 8.12 2.71
N PHE A 30 -0.68 7.72 3.98
CA PHE A 30 -1.41 6.54 4.46
C PHE A 30 -2.92 6.62 4.14
N ASP A 31 -3.49 7.82 4.21
CA ASP A 31 -4.87 8.11 3.77
C ASP A 31 -5.11 7.74 2.30
N ASP A 32 -4.22 8.16 1.39
CA ASP A 32 -4.31 7.83 -0.03
C ASP A 32 -4.20 6.31 -0.26
N MET A 33 -3.28 5.65 0.45
CA MET A 33 -3.11 4.20 0.35
C MET A 33 -4.36 3.46 0.85
N LEU A 34 -4.92 3.88 1.98
CA LEU A 34 -6.13 3.30 2.56
C LEU A 34 -7.35 3.53 1.66
N LYS A 35 -7.52 4.74 1.12
CA LYS A 35 -8.57 5.05 0.14
C LYS A 35 -8.48 4.17 -1.10
N ASN A 36 -7.27 4.02 -1.64
CA ASN A 36 -7.04 3.15 -2.79
C ASN A 36 -7.38 1.68 -2.46
N ALA A 37 -6.93 1.18 -1.30
CA ALA A 37 -7.25 -0.18 -0.87
C ALA A 37 -8.77 -0.41 -0.71
N ILE A 38 -9.51 0.56 -0.16
CA ILE A 38 -10.98 0.47 -0.04
C ILE A 38 -11.64 0.48 -1.43
N ASN A 39 -11.16 1.31 -2.35
CA ASN A 39 -11.63 1.32 -3.73
C ASN A 39 -11.36 -0.01 -4.44
N ASP A 40 -10.20 -0.62 -4.21
CA ASP A 40 -9.84 -1.93 -4.77
C ASP A 40 -10.75 -3.04 -4.24
N VAL A 41 -11.06 -3.02 -2.93
CA VAL A 41 -12.04 -3.94 -2.33
C VAL A 41 -13.41 -3.77 -2.99
N ASN A 42 -13.88 -2.54 -3.16
CA ASN A 42 -15.17 -2.25 -3.80
C ASN A 42 -15.20 -2.77 -5.24
N LYS A 43 -14.15 -2.48 -6.02
CA LYS A 43 -14.01 -2.95 -7.41
C LYS A 43 -14.09 -4.47 -7.49
N THR A 44 -13.33 -5.16 -6.63
CA THR A 44 -13.34 -6.64 -6.60
C THR A 44 -14.73 -7.16 -6.25
N GLN A 45 -15.46 -6.48 -5.36
CA GLN A 45 -16.83 -6.83 -4.99
C GLN A 45 -17.81 -6.69 -6.16
N VAL A 46 -17.75 -5.59 -6.91
CA VAL A 46 -18.58 -5.35 -8.10
C VAL A 46 -18.31 -6.41 -9.16
N GLU A 47 -17.03 -6.70 -9.45
CA GLU A 47 -16.63 -7.75 -10.39
C GLU A 47 -17.16 -9.13 -9.97
N GLY A 48 -17.18 -9.43 -8.67
CA GLY A 48 -17.78 -10.64 -8.12
C GLY A 48 -19.30 -10.69 -8.33
N TYR A 49 -20.01 -9.58 -8.10
CA TYR A 49 -21.46 -9.52 -8.32
C TYR A 49 -21.84 -9.66 -9.80
N ASP A 50 -21.08 -9.05 -10.70
CA ASP A 50 -21.30 -9.18 -12.14
C ASP A 50 -21.06 -10.62 -12.59
N ALA A 51 -20.03 -11.28 -12.06
CA ALA A 51 -19.78 -12.70 -12.30
C ALA A 51 -20.92 -13.58 -11.78
N MET A 52 -21.44 -13.33 -10.57
CA MET A 52 -22.62 -14.04 -10.04
C MET A 52 -23.84 -13.86 -10.94
N ARG A 53 -24.06 -12.63 -11.41
CA ARG A 53 -25.18 -12.31 -12.29
C ARG A 53 -25.06 -13.07 -13.61
N GLY A 54 -23.88 -13.06 -14.23
CA GLY A 54 -23.60 -13.82 -15.47
C GLY A 54 -23.89 -15.31 -15.31
N ILE A 55 -23.42 -15.93 -14.22
CA ILE A 55 -23.71 -17.33 -13.89
C ILE A 55 -25.22 -17.57 -13.77
N ALA A 56 -25.93 -16.73 -13.00
CA ALA A 56 -27.37 -16.88 -12.76
C ALA A 56 -28.21 -16.70 -14.03
N THR A 57 -27.76 -15.85 -14.97
CA THR A 57 -28.42 -15.64 -16.26
C THR A 57 -28.08 -16.70 -17.32
N GLY A 58 -27.12 -17.59 -17.03
CA GLY A 58 -26.62 -18.58 -17.99
C GLY A 58 -25.68 -18.00 -19.06
N ASP A 59 -25.40 -16.69 -19.02
CA ASP A 59 -24.49 -15.99 -19.92
C ASP A 59 -23.09 -15.89 -19.30
N VAL A 60 -22.47 -17.05 -19.09
CA VAL A 60 -21.10 -17.14 -18.60
C VAL A 60 -20.27 -18.01 -19.55
N PRO A 61 -19.36 -17.41 -20.35
CA PRO A 61 -18.51 -18.17 -21.25
C PRO A 61 -17.42 -18.94 -20.49
N ASN A 62 -17.05 -18.49 -19.29
CA ASN A 62 -16.01 -19.12 -18.46
C ASN A 62 -16.43 -19.16 -16.98
N LEU A 63 -17.02 -20.28 -16.56
CA LEU A 63 -17.50 -20.49 -15.20
C LEU A 63 -16.37 -20.46 -14.17
N GLN A 64 -15.21 -21.00 -14.52
CA GLN A 64 -14.05 -21.08 -13.65
C GLN A 64 -13.53 -19.68 -13.30
N GLU A 65 -13.46 -18.79 -14.28
CA GLU A 65 -13.08 -17.40 -14.07
C GLU A 65 -14.12 -16.65 -13.23
N ALA A 66 -15.42 -16.87 -13.50
CA ALA A 66 -16.50 -16.26 -12.75
C ALA A 66 -16.45 -16.67 -11.26
N VAL A 67 -16.29 -17.97 -10.98
CA VAL A 67 -16.11 -18.47 -9.61
C VAL A 67 -14.85 -17.89 -8.96
N ALA A 68 -13.74 -17.82 -9.69
CA ALA A 68 -12.50 -17.23 -9.17
C ALA A 68 -12.68 -15.76 -8.77
N LYS A 69 -13.40 -14.96 -9.57
CA LYS A 69 -13.73 -13.57 -9.24
C LYS A 69 -14.57 -13.46 -7.97
N ILE A 70 -15.57 -14.32 -7.81
CA ILE A 70 -16.43 -14.37 -6.62
C ILE A 70 -15.59 -14.72 -5.38
N THR A 71 -14.79 -15.79 -5.42
CA THR A 71 -13.95 -16.20 -4.29
C THR A 71 -12.91 -15.13 -3.93
N LYS A 72 -12.35 -14.45 -4.94
CA LYS A 72 -11.44 -13.32 -4.73
C LYS A 72 -12.16 -12.18 -4.01
N ALA A 73 -13.35 -11.80 -4.46
CA ALA A 73 -14.16 -10.76 -3.83
C ALA A 73 -14.45 -11.06 -2.35
N GLU A 74 -14.88 -12.29 -2.05
CA GLU A 74 -15.16 -12.73 -0.68
C GLU A 74 -13.92 -12.70 0.21
N SER A 75 -12.79 -13.21 -0.28
CA SER A 75 -11.54 -13.28 0.49
C SER A 75 -10.97 -11.88 0.75
N THR A 76 -10.97 -11.02 -0.27
CA THR A 76 -10.56 -9.62 -0.16
C THR A 76 -11.43 -8.85 0.83
N LEU A 77 -12.76 -9.07 0.82
CA LEU A 77 -13.66 -8.44 1.79
C LEU A 77 -13.38 -8.92 3.22
N LYS A 78 -13.22 -10.23 3.44
CA LYS A 78 -12.88 -10.79 4.75
C LYS A 78 -11.60 -10.16 5.30
N LEU A 79 -10.55 -10.12 4.48
CA LEU A 79 -9.29 -9.48 4.86
C LEU A 79 -9.48 -7.99 5.21
N ALA A 80 -10.23 -7.25 4.40
CA ALA A 80 -10.51 -5.84 4.65
C ALA A 80 -11.25 -5.62 5.98
N LEU A 81 -12.20 -6.49 6.32
CA LEU A 81 -12.91 -6.44 7.60
C LEU A 81 -11.99 -6.74 8.79
N GLU A 82 -11.08 -7.71 8.68
CA GLU A 82 -10.08 -7.99 9.72
C GLU A 82 -9.16 -6.79 9.94
N VAL A 83 -8.65 -6.20 8.87
CA VAL A 83 -7.81 -5.00 8.94
C VAL A 83 -8.58 -3.84 9.58
N LYS A 84 -9.83 -3.59 9.16
CA LYS A 84 -10.71 -2.58 9.76
C LYS A 84 -10.88 -2.82 11.27
N ASN A 85 -11.17 -4.05 11.67
CA ASN A 85 -11.37 -4.41 13.07
C ASN A 85 -10.09 -4.20 13.88
N LYS A 86 -8.93 -4.58 13.33
CA LYS A 86 -7.62 -4.39 13.98
C LYS A 86 -7.26 -2.91 14.11
N ALA A 87 -7.49 -2.12 13.07
CA ALA A 87 -7.26 -0.68 13.08
C ALA A 87 -8.14 0.03 14.12
N LEU A 88 -9.43 -0.32 14.18
CA LEU A 88 -10.35 0.21 15.20
C LEU A 88 -9.95 -0.24 16.60
N GLY A 89 -9.48 -1.48 16.77
CA GLY A 89 -8.95 -2.00 18.02
C GLY A 89 -7.72 -1.21 18.49
N ALA A 90 -6.76 -0.97 17.61
CA ALA A 90 -5.58 -0.17 17.90
C ALA A 90 -5.94 1.28 18.26
N TYR A 91 -6.88 1.89 17.52
CA TYR A 91 -7.40 3.22 17.86
C TYR A 91 -8.03 3.25 19.26
N LYS A 92 -8.88 2.27 19.58
CA LYS A 92 -9.49 2.15 20.92
C LYS A 92 -8.43 1.96 22.01
N GLU A 93 -7.39 1.17 21.77
CA GLU A 93 -6.32 0.95 22.74
C GLU A 93 -5.54 2.24 23.03
N ILE A 94 -5.19 3.00 22.01
CA ILE A 94 -4.52 4.30 22.17
C ILE A 94 -5.41 5.27 22.96
N MET A 95 -6.72 5.30 22.69
CA MET A 95 -7.66 6.15 23.43
C MET A 95 -7.80 5.72 24.90
N ARG A 96 -7.65 4.42 25.19
CA ARG A 96 -7.62 3.89 26.57
C ARG A 96 -6.29 4.15 27.28
N MET A 97 -5.25 4.56 26.56
CA MET A 97 -3.94 4.93 27.10
C MET A 97 -3.87 6.38 27.60
N GLN A 98 -4.98 7.14 27.57
CA GLN A 98 -5.05 8.43 28.25
C GLN A 98 -5.20 8.23 29.76
N ILE A 99 -4.16 8.68 30.49
CA ILE A 99 -4.01 8.90 31.96
C ILE A 99 -4.28 7.72 32.91
#